data_AF-K2ANL8-F1
#
_entry.id   AF-K2ANL8-F1
#
_cell.length_a   1.000
_cell.length_b   1.000
_cell.length_c   1.000
_cell.angle_alpha   90.00
_cell.angle_beta   90.00
_cell.angle_gamma   90.00
#
_symmetry.space_group_name_H-M   'P 1'
#
loop_
_entity.id
_entity.type
_entity.pdbx_description
1 polymer ?
#
loop_
_entity_poly.entity_id
_entity_poly.type
_entity_poly.pdbx_seq_one_letter_code
_entity_poly.pdbx_strand_id
1 'polypeptide(L)'
;MTHRTYKKTFLRPFVLSSFRPFVPRPSSLVLSSFRSQGFTLLEALLSIVIIGAGLIGVLYVFTAGTRGSLVANQTIIASNLAREKLDQIVASRASAGYPATIATNFSDGVLGGAYSPYTRNVTITEVDPDDDDDVDDFLDASAGSGYARVTVVVSFSGGVENVKLETLLSQYTL
;
A
#
# COMPACT_ATOMS: atom_id res chain seq x y z
N MET A 1 16.28 44.26 27.98
CA MET A 1 15.24 45.32 27.92
C MET A 1 14.25 44.91 26.84
N THR A 2 13.21 44.14 27.20
CA THR A 2 11.86 44.57 27.60
C THR A 2 10.99 45.04 26.43
N HIS A 3 10.00 44.21 26.04
CA HIS A 3 8.59 44.62 26.13
C HIS A 3 7.64 43.42 25.95
N ARG A 4 6.89 43.07 27.01
CA ARG A 4 5.68 42.24 26.94
C ARG A 4 4.48 43.18 26.78
N THR A 5 3.57 42.85 25.87
CA THR A 5 2.30 43.59 25.70
C THR A 5 1.13 42.63 25.89
N TYR A 6 0.42 42.77 27.01
CA TYR A 6 -0.80 42.03 27.33
C TYR A 6 -2.03 42.80 26.83
N LYS A 7 -2.89 42.15 26.04
CA LYS A 7 -4.23 42.65 25.68
C LYS A 7 -5.25 42.23 26.76
N LYS A 8 -5.78 43.22 27.48
CA LYS A 8 -6.95 43.11 28.36
C LYS A 8 -8.22 43.20 27.49
N THR A 9 -9.10 42.20 27.55
CA THR A 9 -10.44 42.26 26.93
C THR A 9 -11.53 42.04 27.98
N PHE A 10 -11.96 43.17 28.52
CA PHE A 10 -13.30 43.60 28.92
C PHE A 10 -14.42 42.54 29.05
N LEU A 11 -14.85 42.32 30.29
CA LEU A 11 -16.08 41.63 30.68
C LEU A 11 -17.31 42.51 30.40
N ARG A 12 -18.35 41.94 29.78
CA ARG A 12 -19.64 42.63 29.56
C ARG A 12 -20.57 42.49 30.77
N PRO A 13 -21.39 43.51 31.10
CA PRO A 13 -22.32 43.47 32.21
C PRO A 13 -23.56 42.62 31.91
N PHE A 14 -23.96 41.85 32.92
CA PHE A 14 -25.14 40.99 32.93
C PHE A 14 -26.37 41.83 33.32
N VAL A 15 -27.35 41.95 32.42
CA VAL A 15 -28.60 42.70 32.63
C VAL A 15 -29.68 41.74 33.11
N LEU A 16 -30.17 41.93 34.35
CA LEU A 16 -31.36 41.25 34.87
C LEU A 16 -32.62 41.93 34.32
N SER A 17 -33.32 41.27 33.41
CA SER A 17 -34.63 41.72 32.92
C SER A 17 -35.78 40.83 33.40
N SER A 18 -36.64 41.43 34.23
CA SER A 18 -38.06 41.15 34.44
C SER A 18 -38.51 39.70 34.70
N PHE A 19 -38.75 39.41 35.97
CA PHE A 19 -39.64 38.35 36.44
C PHE A 19 -41.07 38.61 35.92
N ARG A 20 -41.61 37.68 35.13
CA ARG A 20 -43.05 37.62 34.84
C ARG A 20 -43.72 36.62 35.80
N PRO A 21 -44.90 36.93 36.37
CA PRO A 21 -45.62 35.97 37.19
C PRO A 21 -46.08 34.79 36.34
N PHE A 22 -45.77 33.60 36.84
CA PHE A 22 -46.13 32.32 36.26
C PHE A 22 -47.64 32.07 36.44
N VAL A 23 -48.38 31.98 35.34
CA VAL A 23 -49.76 31.47 35.34
C VAL A 23 -49.69 29.98 35.00
N PRO A 24 -49.95 29.06 35.94
CA PRO A 24 -50.08 27.66 35.59
C PRO A 24 -51.33 27.47 34.74
N ARG A 25 -51.15 27.12 33.46
CA ARG A 25 -52.23 26.50 32.67
C ARG A 25 -52.53 25.13 33.28
N PRO A 26 -53.80 24.70 33.38
CA PRO A 26 -54.10 23.31 33.67
C PRO A 26 -53.52 22.49 32.53
N SER A 27 -52.44 21.78 32.84
CA SER A 27 -51.86 20.80 31.94
C SER A 27 -52.89 19.68 31.88
N SER A 28 -53.65 19.60 30.80
CA SER A 28 -54.30 18.36 30.44
C SER A 28 -53.18 17.34 30.35
N LEU A 29 -53.10 16.48 31.37
CA LEU A 29 -52.25 15.30 31.40
C LEU A 29 -52.74 14.40 30.27
N VAL A 30 -52.26 14.67 29.06
CA VAL A 30 -52.17 13.65 28.02
C VAL A 30 -51.10 12.71 28.54
N LEU A 31 -51.55 11.73 29.32
CA LEU A 31 -50.76 10.57 29.67
C LEU A 31 -50.57 9.81 28.36
N SER A 32 -49.60 10.23 27.54
CA SER A 32 -49.05 9.35 26.54
C SER A 32 -48.42 8.22 27.34
N SER A 33 -49.18 7.15 27.52
CA SER A 33 -48.64 5.85 27.86
C SER A 33 -47.61 5.57 26.77
N PHE A 34 -46.36 5.92 27.04
CA PHE A 34 -45.25 5.27 26.38
C PHE A 34 -45.41 3.81 26.80
N ARG A 35 -46.10 3.03 25.96
CA ARG A 35 -46.10 1.58 26.07
C ARG A 35 -44.63 1.22 26.03
N SER A 36 -44.08 0.92 27.20
CA SER A 36 -42.78 0.29 27.33
C SER A 36 -42.96 -1.12 26.81
N GLN A 37 -42.95 -1.26 25.48
CA GLN A 37 -42.91 -2.53 24.80
C GLN A 37 -41.55 -3.14 25.14
N GLY A 38 -41.55 -4.02 26.16
CA GLY A 38 -40.38 -4.82 26.46
C GLY A 38 -40.01 -5.66 25.23
N PHE A 39 -38.71 -5.79 24.97
CA PHE A 39 -38.18 -6.66 23.93
C PHE A 39 -38.79 -8.06 24.08
N THR A 40 -39.37 -8.58 23.00
CA THR A 40 -39.87 -9.96 23.04
C THR A 40 -38.68 -10.92 23.02
N LEU A 41 -38.80 -12.08 23.68
CA LEU A 41 -37.73 -13.10 23.67
C LEU A 41 -37.36 -13.51 22.24
N LEU A 42 -38.35 -13.59 21.36
CA LEU A 42 -38.16 -13.91 19.94
C LEU A 42 -37.34 -12.84 19.21
N GLU A 43 -37.59 -11.56 19.50
CA GLU A 43 -36.85 -10.45 18.91
C GLU A 43 -35.39 -10.41 19.37
N ALA A 44 -35.13 -10.71 20.64
CA ALA A 44 -33.76 -10.88 21.15
C ALA A 44 -33.04 -12.04 20.48
N LEU A 45 -33.72 -13.19 20.31
CA LEU A 45 -33.16 -14.36 19.62
C LEU A 45 -32.85 -14.05 18.15
N LEU A 46 -33.78 -13.40 17.44
CA LEU A 46 -33.57 -12.99 16.05
C LEU A 46 -32.40 -12.00 15.92
N SER A 47 -32.29 -11.06 16.85
CA SER A 47 -31.19 -10.08 16.89
C SER A 47 -29.84 -10.76 17.07
N ILE A 48 -29.73 -11.75 17.96
CA ILE A 48 -28.49 -12.51 18.17
C ILE A 48 -28.11 -13.29 16.90
N VAL A 49 -29.08 -13.90 16.22
CA VAL A 49 -28.84 -14.62 14.95
C VAL A 49 -28.33 -13.67 13.86
N ILE A 50 -28.96 -12.50 13.72
CA ILE A 50 -28.56 -11.49 12.72
C ILE A 50 -27.16 -10.96 13.03
N ILE A 51 -26.86 -10.63 14.29
CA ILE A 51 -25.53 -10.16 14.70
C ILE A 51 -24.48 -11.25 14.49
N GLY A 52 -24.79 -12.50 14.85
CA GLY A 52 -23.90 -13.64 14.65
C GLY A 52 -23.54 -13.84 13.19
N ALA A 53 -24.53 -13.78 12.29
CA ALA A 53 -24.29 -13.85 10.85
C ALA A 53 -23.47 -12.66 10.34
N GLY A 54 -23.76 -11.44 10.82
CA GLY A 54 -23.01 -10.23 10.46
C GLY A 54 -21.54 -10.30 10.87
N LEU A 55 -21.23 -10.88 12.04
CA LEU A 55 -19.87 -10.99 12.55
C LEU A 55 -18.98 -11.89 11.69
N ILE A 56 -19.54 -12.93 11.06
CA ILE A 56 -18.81 -13.77 10.10
C ILE A 56 -18.38 -12.94 8.88
N GLY A 57 -19.26 -12.08 8.37
CA GLY A 57 -18.93 -11.18 7.26
C GLY A 57 -17.78 -10.22 7.61
N VAL A 58 -17.80 -9.65 8.81
CA VAL A 58 -16.74 -8.76 9.30
C VAL A 58 -15.40 -9.49 9.41
N LEU A 59 -15.38 -10.72 9.94
CA LEU A 59 -14.17 -11.54 10.03
C LEU A 59 -13.57 -11.85 8.65
N TYR A 60 -14.42 -12.12 7.65
CA TYR A 60 -13.95 -12.36 6.29
C TYR A 60 -13.24 -11.13 5.70
N VAL A 61 -13.85 -9.94 5.83
CA VAL A 61 -13.23 -8.69 5.34
C VAL A 61 -11.93 -8.39 6.10
N PHE A 62 -11.90 -8.61 7.41
CA PHE A 62 -10.70 -8.40 8.23
C PHE A 62 -9.54 -9.31 7.82
N THR A 63 -9.81 -10.60 7.61
CA THR A 63 -8.79 -11.56 7.16
C THR A 63 -8.31 -11.26 5.74
N ALA A 64 -9.20 -10.84 4.83
CA ALA A 64 -8.79 -10.40 3.50
C ALA A 64 -7.90 -9.14 3.55
N GLY A 65 -8.27 -8.14 4.36
CA GLY A 65 -7.50 -6.90 4.52
C GLY A 65 -6.11 -7.12 5.11
N THR A 66 -5.99 -7.97 6.13
CA THR A 66 -4.69 -8.31 6.74
C THR A 66 -3.77 -9.03 5.77
N ARG A 67 -4.29 -9.99 4.98
CA ARG A 67 -3.52 -10.66 3.92
C ARG A 67 -3.07 -9.69 2.83
N GLY A 68 -3.96 -8.80 2.39
CA GLY A 68 -3.62 -7.77 1.40
C GLY A 68 -2.49 -6.84 1.88
N SER A 69 -2.52 -6.43 3.16
CA SER A 69 -1.47 -5.60 3.75
C SER A 69 -0.13 -6.34 3.82
N LEU A 70 -0.11 -7.63 4.15
CA LEU A 70 1.11 -8.44 4.14
C LEU A 70 1.72 -8.54 2.74
N VAL A 71 0.89 -8.82 1.72
CA VAL A 71 1.36 -8.87 0.33
C VAL A 71 1.90 -7.53 -0.13
N ALA A 72 1.20 -6.42 0.17
CA ALA A 72 1.66 -5.08 -0.18
C ALA A 72 3.04 -4.76 0.43
N ASN A 73 3.24 -5.08 1.71
CA ASN A 73 4.54 -4.91 2.37
C ASN A 73 5.62 -5.77 1.70
N GLN A 74 5.30 -7.01 1.34
CA GLN A 74 6.24 -7.90 0.65
C GLN A 74 6.60 -7.37 -0.74
N THR A 75 5.64 -6.83 -1.49
CA THR A 75 5.86 -6.20 -2.79
C THR A 75 6.79 -4.99 -2.70
N ILE A 76 6.65 -4.16 -1.67
CA ILE A 76 7.57 -3.02 -1.44
C ILE A 76 9.00 -3.53 -1.21
N ILE A 77 9.17 -4.55 -0.36
CA ILE A 77 10.49 -5.14 -0.10
C ILE A 77 11.07 -5.75 -1.37
N ALA A 78 10.28 -6.55 -2.11
CA ALA A 78 10.68 -7.15 -3.38
C ALA A 78 11.10 -6.10 -4.41
N SER A 79 10.37 -4.98 -4.48
CA SER A 79 10.70 -3.87 -5.38
C SER A 79 12.02 -3.20 -5.01
N ASN A 80 12.28 -2.99 -3.72
CA ASN A 80 13.54 -2.43 -3.25
C ASN A 80 14.71 -3.39 -3.54
N LEU A 81 14.53 -4.69 -3.31
CA LEU A 81 15.52 -5.72 -3.63
C LEU A 81 15.82 -5.82 -5.13
N ALA A 82 14.80 -5.63 -5.98
CA ALA A 82 14.93 -5.60 -7.42
C ALA A 82 15.74 -4.38 -7.89
N ARG A 83 15.41 -3.19 -7.34
CA ARG A 83 16.13 -1.93 -7.62
C ARG A 83 17.58 -2.00 -7.19
N GLU A 84 17.85 -2.46 -5.97
CA GLU A 84 19.22 -2.66 -5.47
C GLU A 84 20.04 -3.53 -6.43
N LYS A 85 19.41 -4.58 -6.98
CA LYS A 85 20.10 -5.48 -7.91
C LYS A 85 20.34 -4.83 -9.27
N LEU A 86 19.37 -4.06 -9.79
CA LEU A 86 19.56 -3.26 -11.00
C LEU A 86 20.71 -2.26 -10.82
N ASP A 87 20.77 -1.57 -9.70
CA ASP A 87 21.83 -0.61 -9.39
C ASP A 87 23.21 -1.29 -9.37
N GLN A 88 23.30 -2.51 -8.80
CA GLN A 88 24.54 -3.30 -8.85
C GLN A 88 24.97 -3.65 -10.28
N ILE A 89 24.02 -3.99 -11.16
CA ILE A 89 24.30 -4.32 -12.56
C ILE A 89 24.75 -3.07 -13.33
N VAL A 90 24.07 -1.94 -13.14
CA VAL A 90 24.45 -0.65 -13.75
C VAL A 90 25.82 -0.19 -13.26
N ALA A 91 26.10 -0.34 -11.95
CA ALA A 91 27.40 -0.06 -11.38
C ALA A 91 28.50 -0.98 -11.96
N SER A 92 28.21 -2.28 -12.11
CA SER A 92 29.11 -3.21 -12.78
C SER A 92 29.41 -2.77 -14.21
N ARG A 93 28.39 -2.35 -14.97
CA ARG A 93 28.57 -1.82 -16.33
C ARG A 93 29.48 -0.60 -16.34
N ALA A 94 29.34 0.31 -15.38
CA ALA A 94 30.19 1.49 -15.26
C ALA A 94 31.65 1.13 -14.88
N SER A 95 31.87 0.10 -14.05
CA SER A 95 33.21 -0.25 -13.57
C SER A 95 33.97 -1.26 -14.44
N ALA A 96 33.29 -2.27 -14.96
CA ALA A 96 33.87 -3.41 -15.68
C ALA A 96 33.61 -3.34 -17.19
N GLY A 97 32.77 -2.40 -17.63
CA GLY A 97 32.35 -2.27 -19.02
C GLY A 97 31.18 -3.18 -19.40
N TYR A 98 30.64 -2.93 -20.59
CA TYR A 98 29.47 -3.63 -21.11
C TYR A 98 29.72 -5.14 -21.32
N PRO A 99 30.77 -5.60 -22.03
CA PRO A 99 30.97 -7.03 -22.32
C PRO A 99 31.16 -7.90 -21.06
N ALA A 100 31.88 -7.38 -20.06
CA ALA A 100 32.10 -8.09 -18.81
C ALA A 100 30.80 -8.22 -17.98
N THR A 101 29.95 -7.20 -18.05
CA THR A 101 28.68 -7.18 -17.30
C THR A 101 27.67 -8.15 -17.88
N ILE A 102 27.49 -8.19 -19.21
CA ILE A 102 26.55 -9.13 -19.84
C ILE A 102 26.96 -10.60 -19.67
N ALA A 103 28.26 -10.87 -19.49
CA ALA A 103 28.79 -12.21 -19.24
C ALA A 103 28.70 -12.66 -17.76
N THR A 104 28.39 -11.73 -16.84
CA THR A 104 28.35 -12.01 -15.39
C THR A 104 26.97 -12.54 -14.99
N ASN A 105 26.93 -13.63 -14.23
CA ASN A 105 25.69 -14.10 -13.63
C ASN A 105 25.39 -13.32 -12.34
N PHE A 106 24.34 -12.51 -12.39
CA PHE A 106 23.86 -11.73 -11.24
C PHE A 106 22.74 -12.44 -10.45
N SER A 107 22.31 -13.63 -10.82
CA SER A 107 21.22 -14.31 -10.12
C SER A 107 21.69 -14.86 -8.76
N ASP A 108 20.96 -14.53 -7.71
CA ASP A 108 21.31 -14.95 -6.34
C ASP A 108 20.47 -16.15 -5.86
N GLY A 109 19.43 -16.55 -6.61
CA GLY A 109 18.51 -17.59 -6.16
C GLY A 109 17.80 -17.15 -4.87
N VAL A 110 17.72 -18.03 -3.87
CA VAL A 110 17.08 -17.75 -2.57
C VAL A 110 18.01 -16.90 -1.70
N LEU A 111 17.48 -15.80 -1.16
CA LEU A 111 18.27 -14.90 -0.31
C LEU A 111 18.44 -15.44 1.13
N GLY A 112 19.46 -14.95 1.82
CA GLY A 112 19.73 -15.33 3.22
C GLY A 112 18.95 -14.52 4.25
N GLY A 113 18.89 -15.03 5.49
CA GLY A 113 18.40 -14.29 6.65
C GLY A 113 16.95 -13.86 6.56
N ALA A 114 16.68 -12.57 6.86
CA ALA A 114 15.33 -11.99 6.83
C ALA A 114 14.69 -11.97 5.43
N TYR A 115 15.49 -12.20 4.38
CA TYR A 115 15.04 -12.21 2.99
C TYR A 115 14.87 -13.61 2.42
N SER A 116 14.98 -14.67 3.23
CA SER A 116 14.75 -16.05 2.77
C SER A 116 13.42 -16.35 2.09
N PRO A 117 12.32 -15.58 2.30
CA PRO A 117 11.11 -15.74 1.51
C PRO A 117 11.22 -15.25 0.07
N TYR A 118 12.31 -14.56 -0.30
CA TYR A 118 12.50 -13.92 -1.60
C TYR A 118 13.55 -14.66 -2.43
N THR A 119 13.27 -14.78 -3.72
CA THR A 119 14.22 -15.33 -4.71
C THR A 119 14.47 -14.28 -5.79
N ARG A 120 15.74 -14.02 -6.13
CA ARG A 120 16.12 -13.11 -7.22
C ARG A 120 16.64 -13.87 -8.43
N ASN A 121 16.03 -13.62 -9.57
CA ASN A 121 16.51 -14.09 -10.86
C ASN A 121 16.81 -12.89 -11.76
N VAL A 122 17.95 -12.91 -12.42
CA VAL A 122 18.38 -11.88 -13.36
C VAL A 122 18.63 -12.53 -14.70
N THR A 123 18.00 -11.99 -15.72
CA THR A 123 18.24 -12.36 -17.12
C THR A 123 18.79 -11.14 -17.84
N ILE A 124 19.94 -11.30 -18.50
CA ILE A 124 20.52 -10.28 -19.36
C ILE A 124 20.56 -10.88 -20.76
N THR A 125 19.86 -10.26 -21.70
CA THR A 125 19.86 -10.67 -23.11
C THR A 125 20.26 -9.47 -23.94
N GLU A 126 21.20 -9.67 -24.87
CA GLU A 126 21.42 -8.68 -25.93
C GLU A 126 20.18 -8.65 -26.82
N VAL A 127 19.77 -7.45 -27.24
CA VAL A 127 18.49 -7.21 -27.93
C VAL A 127 18.68 -6.22 -29.07
N ASP A 128 17.88 -6.33 -30.13
CA ASP A 128 18.00 -5.42 -31.27
C ASP A 128 17.32 -4.08 -30.97
N PRO A 129 17.99 -2.93 -31.22
CA PRO A 129 17.37 -1.61 -31.18
C PRO A 129 16.66 -1.20 -32.48
N ASP A 130 16.73 -1.97 -33.57
CA ASP A 130 16.11 -1.57 -34.83
C ASP A 130 14.57 -1.72 -34.85
N ASP A 131 13.95 -0.94 -35.72
CA ASP A 131 12.51 -0.85 -35.95
C ASP A 131 12.24 -1.41 -37.36
N ASP A 132 12.57 -2.69 -37.57
CA ASP A 132 12.25 -3.40 -38.80
C ASP A 132 11.23 -4.53 -38.57
N ASP A 133 10.12 -4.45 -39.31
CA ASP A 133 9.20 -5.56 -39.58
C ASP A 133 8.28 -6.09 -38.45
N ASP A 134 7.54 -5.19 -37.78
CA ASP A 134 6.32 -5.49 -36.98
C ASP A 134 6.52 -6.33 -35.69
N VAL A 135 7.75 -6.46 -35.18
CA VAL A 135 8.05 -7.16 -33.92
C VAL A 135 8.69 -6.19 -32.93
N ASP A 136 8.14 -6.10 -31.71
CA ASP A 136 8.48 -5.10 -30.69
C ASP A 136 10.01 -4.96 -30.43
N ASP A 137 10.52 -3.74 -30.63
CA ASP A 137 11.92 -3.32 -30.39
C ASP A 137 12.41 -3.71 -28.98
N PHE A 138 13.67 -4.11 -28.86
CA PHE A 138 14.31 -4.56 -27.61
C PHE A 138 13.73 -5.84 -26.98
N LEU A 139 12.92 -6.63 -27.71
CA LEU A 139 12.42 -7.91 -27.21
C LEU A 139 13.11 -9.14 -27.81
N ASP A 140 13.62 -9.03 -29.02
CA ASP A 140 14.31 -10.09 -29.75
C ASP A 140 15.75 -10.25 -29.26
N ALA A 141 16.35 -11.42 -29.47
CA ALA A 141 17.71 -11.69 -29.02
C ALA A 141 18.70 -11.49 -30.16
N SER A 142 19.47 -10.40 -30.12
CA SER A 142 20.42 -10.02 -31.17
C SER A 142 21.82 -9.85 -30.57
N ALA A 143 22.68 -10.86 -30.76
CA ALA A 143 24.03 -10.85 -30.20
C ALA A 143 24.91 -9.81 -30.90
N GLY A 144 25.61 -8.99 -30.12
CA GLY A 144 26.46 -7.93 -30.65
C GLY A 144 25.72 -6.66 -31.13
N SER A 145 24.43 -6.51 -30.81
CA SER A 145 23.66 -5.28 -31.08
C SER A 145 24.20 -4.06 -30.32
N GLY A 146 24.97 -4.29 -29.25
CA GLY A 146 25.46 -3.24 -28.35
C GLY A 146 24.38 -2.74 -27.37
N TYR A 147 23.22 -3.38 -27.34
CA TYR A 147 22.15 -3.15 -26.37
C TYR A 147 21.77 -4.44 -25.67
N ALA A 148 21.57 -4.38 -24.35
CA ALA A 148 21.10 -5.51 -23.57
C ALA A 148 19.95 -5.11 -22.68
N ARG A 149 18.88 -5.91 -22.72
CA ARG A 149 17.78 -5.85 -21.77
C ARG A 149 18.14 -6.66 -20.54
N VAL A 150 18.09 -6.00 -19.40
CA VAL A 150 18.27 -6.60 -18.09
C VAL A 150 16.89 -6.71 -17.45
N THR A 151 16.48 -7.93 -17.15
CA THR A 151 15.25 -8.24 -16.44
C THR A 151 15.59 -8.79 -15.07
N VAL A 152 15.16 -8.11 -14.02
CA VAL A 152 15.27 -8.57 -12.63
C VAL A 152 13.90 -8.98 -12.14
N VAL A 153 13.78 -10.24 -11.74
CA VAL A 153 12.55 -10.81 -11.15
C VAL A 153 12.83 -11.16 -9.70
N VAL A 154 12.00 -10.65 -8.80
CA VAL A 154 12.00 -11.03 -7.38
C VAL A 154 10.70 -11.73 -7.07
N SER A 155 10.75 -13.02 -6.78
CA SER A 155 9.58 -13.82 -6.44
C SER A 155 9.49 -14.07 -4.93
N PHE A 156 8.26 -14.14 -4.42
CA PHE A 156 7.96 -14.40 -3.01
C PHE A 156 6.66 -15.20 -2.87
N SER A 157 6.27 -15.52 -1.63
CA SER A 157 5.11 -16.37 -1.34
C SER A 157 5.18 -17.74 -2.05
N GLY A 158 6.37 -18.35 -2.06
CA GLY A 158 6.61 -19.64 -2.73
C GLY A 158 6.64 -19.55 -4.26
N GLY A 159 6.81 -18.35 -4.83
CA GLY A 159 6.87 -18.12 -6.28
C GLY A 159 5.55 -17.69 -6.91
N VAL A 160 4.47 -17.56 -6.12
CA VAL A 160 3.15 -17.13 -6.61
C VAL A 160 3.15 -15.65 -7.00
N GLU A 161 3.77 -14.82 -6.18
CA GLU A 161 3.85 -13.38 -6.38
C GLU A 161 5.25 -13.01 -6.86
N ASN A 162 5.33 -12.02 -7.75
CA ASN A 162 6.61 -11.52 -8.23
C ASN A 162 6.58 -10.03 -8.55
N VAL A 163 7.76 -9.42 -8.48
CA VAL A 163 8.03 -8.08 -8.99
C VAL A 163 9.06 -8.20 -10.10
N LYS A 164 8.72 -7.65 -11.26
CA LYS A 164 9.59 -7.59 -12.44
C LYS A 164 10.01 -6.15 -12.70
N LEU A 165 11.30 -5.89 -12.79
CA LEU A 165 11.87 -4.62 -13.23
C LEU A 165 12.79 -4.85 -14.41
N GLU A 166 12.75 -3.92 -15.36
CA GLU A 166 13.53 -3.99 -16.59
C GLU A 166 14.32 -2.71 -16.80
N THR A 167 15.51 -2.83 -17.36
CA THR A 167 16.32 -1.70 -17.82
C THR A 167 17.11 -2.09 -19.06
N LEU A 168 17.57 -1.07 -19.79
CA LEU A 168 18.40 -1.23 -20.97
C LEU A 168 19.82 -0.77 -20.65
N LEU A 169 20.79 -1.62 -20.97
CA LEU A 169 22.20 -1.28 -20.99
C LEU A 169 22.63 -1.07 -22.43
N SER A 170 23.51 -0.10 -22.67
CA SER A 170 24.17 0.08 -23.95
C SER A 170 25.68 -0.06 -23.81
N GLN A 171 26.34 -0.34 -24.92
CA GLN A 171 27.80 -0.37 -25.03
C GLN A 171 28.42 1.05 -25.04
N TYR A 172 27.62 2.08 -25.31
CA TYR A 172 28.12 3.45 -25.49
C TYR A 172 28.79 4.02 -24.23
N THR A 173 30.07 4.34 -24.33
CA THR A 173 30.83 4.98 -23.24
C THR A 173 30.78 6.51 -23.44
N LEU A 174 30.36 7.25 -22.41
CA LEU A 174 30.36 8.73 -22.38
C LEU A 174 31.77 9.29 -22.27
#